data_AF-A0A395HXS7-F1
#
_entry.id   AF-A0A395HXS7-F1
#
_cell.length_a   1.000
_cell.length_b   1.000
_cell.length_c   1.000
_cell.angle_alpha   90.00
_cell.angle_beta   90.00
_cell.angle_gamma   90.00
#
_symmetry.space_group_name_H-M   'P 1'
#
loop_
_entity.id
_entity.type
_entity.pdbx_description
1 polymer ?
#
loop_
_entity_poly.entity_id
_entity_poly.type
_entity_poly.pdbx_seq_one_letter_code
_entity_poly.pdbx_strand_id
1 'polypeptide(L)'
;MSYTIRLSIRNSTTDTLTVVEEACWHYANGGTWTAEQQNGEYVLTMGGSGTSGMLRFQSSSGDLFTLVLGVHNYHPWGDVQVNLRPEDTAARMLPEYYSGGKYSGDAHGGLMNVVTARQRMVGFVFEGTEGHDLSAVMFYDVEPDRRVY
;
A
#
# COMPACT_ATOMS: atom_id res chain seq x y z
N MET A 1 16.48 -8.31 -12.41
CA MET A 1 15.53 -7.67 -13.34
C MET A 1 14.60 -6.84 -12.48
N SER A 2 14.44 -5.55 -12.81
CA SER A 2 13.64 -4.62 -12.01
C SER A 2 12.14 -4.92 -12.13
N TYR A 3 11.38 -4.48 -11.13
CA TYR A 3 9.92 -4.47 -11.14
C TYR A 3 9.43 -3.05 -10.88
N THR A 4 8.34 -2.68 -11.55
CA THR A 4 7.64 -1.43 -11.33
C THR A 4 6.21 -1.74 -10.90
N ILE A 5 5.72 -1.06 -9.87
CA ILE A 5 4.30 -1.07 -9.50
C ILE A 5 3.77 0.36 -9.58
N ARG A 6 2.79 0.58 -10.46
CA ARG A 6 2.06 1.84 -10.58
C ARG A 6 0.82 1.78 -9.71
N LEU A 7 0.72 2.71 -8.79
CA LEU A 7 -0.36 2.83 -7.83
C LEU A 7 -1.24 4.03 -8.17
N SER A 8 -2.50 3.77 -8.50
CA SER A 8 -3.53 4.80 -8.60
C SER A 8 -4.38 4.82 -7.32
N ILE A 9 -4.74 6.01 -6.84
CA ILE A 9 -5.56 6.18 -5.64
C ILE A 9 -6.98 6.56 -6.06
N ARG A 10 -7.96 5.73 -5.67
CA ARG A 10 -9.39 6.03 -5.77
C ARG A 10 -9.91 6.40 -4.39
N ASN A 11 -10.41 7.62 -4.26
CA ASN A 11 -10.98 8.12 -3.02
C ASN A 11 -12.40 8.62 -3.31
N SER A 12 -13.41 7.89 -2.82
CA SER A 12 -14.83 8.26 -2.99
C SER A 12 -15.38 9.09 -1.84
N THR A 13 -14.53 9.47 -0.88
CA THR A 13 -14.91 10.26 0.28
C THR A 13 -14.61 11.75 0.06
N THR A 14 -15.06 12.58 1.00
CA THR A 14 -14.69 14.01 1.03
C THR A 14 -13.33 14.26 1.67
N ASP A 15 -12.63 13.23 2.16
CA ASP A 15 -11.34 13.41 2.80
C ASP A 15 -10.25 13.71 1.78
N THR A 16 -9.32 14.58 2.13
CA THR A 16 -8.02 14.65 1.46
C THR A 16 -7.12 13.56 2.03
N LEU A 17 -6.50 12.75 1.17
CA LEU A 17 -5.43 11.83 1.57
C LEU A 17 -4.07 12.47 1.29
N THR A 18 -3.20 12.46 2.29
CA THR A 18 -1.82 12.95 2.17
C THR A 18 -0.87 11.82 2.50
N VAL A 19 0.08 11.55 1.59
CA VAL A 19 1.24 10.69 1.91
C VAL A 19 2.15 11.49 2.85
N VAL A 20 2.33 10.98 4.06
CA VAL A 20 3.13 11.60 5.11
C VAL A 20 4.47 10.89 5.32
N GLU A 21 4.67 9.73 4.71
CA GLU A 21 5.93 8.99 4.75
C GLU A 21 6.03 8.00 3.57
N GLU A 22 7.24 7.85 3.05
CA GLU A 22 7.58 6.88 2.02
C GLU A 22 8.79 6.08 2.49
N ALA A 23 8.75 4.76 2.33
CA ALA A 23 9.85 3.88 2.69
C ALA A 23 10.05 2.79 1.63
N CYS A 24 11.29 2.38 1.41
CA CYS A 24 11.65 1.26 0.55
C CYS A 24 12.54 0.31 1.33
N TRP A 25 12.26 -1.00 1.22
CA TRP A 25 13.12 -2.00 1.83
C TRP A 25 14.39 -2.17 1.01
N HIS A 26 15.51 -2.46 1.68
CA HIS A 26 16.84 -2.44 1.07
C HIS A 26 17.19 -3.69 0.26
N TYR A 27 16.40 -4.77 0.37
CA TYR A 27 16.62 -5.98 -0.43
C TYR A 27 16.49 -5.71 -1.92
N ALA A 28 17.02 -6.64 -2.73
CA ALA A 28 16.94 -6.58 -4.19
C ALA A 28 17.42 -5.26 -4.81
N ASN A 29 18.50 -4.67 -4.25
CA ASN A 29 19.03 -3.35 -4.60
C ASN A 29 18.09 -2.18 -4.31
N GLY A 30 17.18 -2.36 -3.36
CA GLY A 30 16.26 -1.32 -2.89
C GLY A 30 15.17 -0.99 -3.89
N GLY A 31 14.61 0.20 -3.71
CA GLY A 31 13.64 0.79 -4.60
C GLY A 31 13.43 2.27 -4.33
N THR A 32 12.61 2.91 -5.16
CA THR A 32 12.28 4.33 -5.07
C THR A 32 10.79 4.54 -5.32
N TRP A 33 10.17 5.38 -4.51
CA TRP A 33 8.87 5.98 -4.82
C TRP A 33 9.07 7.26 -5.62
N THR A 34 8.23 7.45 -6.63
CA THR A 34 8.11 8.71 -7.37
C THR A 34 6.64 9.03 -7.57
N ALA A 35 6.23 10.26 -7.30
CA ALA A 35 4.88 10.72 -7.60
C ALA A 35 4.82 11.33 -9.01
N GLU A 36 3.91 10.84 -9.85
CA GLU A 36 3.60 11.46 -11.14
C GLU A 36 2.57 12.58 -10.92
N GLN A 37 3.08 13.81 -10.82
CA GLN A 37 2.30 15.02 -10.51
C GLN A 37 1.11 15.27 -11.45
N GLN A 38 1.15 14.73 -12.67
CA GLN A 38 0.11 14.97 -13.69
C GLN A 38 -1.16 14.14 -13.45
N ASN A 39 -1.03 12.96 -12.85
CA ASN A 39 -2.13 12.00 -12.72
C ASN A 39 -2.42 11.57 -11.27
N GLY A 40 -1.62 12.01 -10.30
CA GLY A 40 -1.78 11.60 -8.91
C GLY A 40 -1.43 10.12 -8.66
N GLU A 41 -0.59 9.55 -9.53
CA GLU A 41 -0.11 8.18 -9.43
C GLU A 41 1.22 8.13 -8.66
N TYR A 42 1.41 7.04 -7.92
CA TYR A 42 2.66 6.74 -7.22
C TYR A 42 3.32 5.55 -7.89
N VAL A 43 4.60 5.66 -8.21
CA VAL A 43 5.35 4.62 -8.89
C VAL A 43 6.43 4.08 -7.96
N LEU A 44 6.34 2.79 -7.64
CA LEU A 44 7.39 2.07 -6.92
C LEU A 44 8.26 1.33 -7.94
N THR A 45 9.52 1.76 -8.08
CA THR A 45 10.53 1.02 -8.85
C THR A 45 11.41 0.23 -7.90
N MET A 46 11.58 -1.07 -8.14
CA MET A 46 12.37 -1.99 -7.34
C MET A 46 13.48 -2.63 -8.19
N GLY A 47 14.67 -2.81 -7.62
CA GLY A 47 15.79 -3.42 -8.34
C GLY A 47 15.58 -4.91 -8.67
N GLY A 48 14.64 -5.58 -7.99
CA GLY A 48 14.14 -6.91 -8.35
C GLY A 48 13.13 -7.48 -7.37
N SER A 49 12.78 -8.76 -7.55
CA SER A 49 11.91 -9.49 -6.61
C SER A 49 12.62 -9.72 -5.27
N GLY A 50 11.86 -9.68 -4.17
CA GLY A 50 12.33 -9.86 -2.80
C GLY A 50 12.33 -8.57 -1.97
N THR A 51 11.75 -7.48 -2.50
CA THR A 51 11.65 -6.19 -1.79
C THR A 51 10.25 -5.57 -1.92
N SER A 52 10.04 -4.45 -1.26
CA SER A 52 8.77 -3.71 -1.23
C SER A 52 8.99 -2.23 -0.90
N GLY A 53 7.94 -1.44 -1.12
CA GLY A 53 7.83 -0.06 -0.68
C GLY A 53 6.54 0.14 0.11
N MET A 54 6.58 1.05 1.07
CA MET A 54 5.45 1.41 1.91
C MET A 54 5.16 2.91 1.82
N LEU A 55 3.88 3.24 1.69
CA LEU A 55 3.36 4.59 1.82
C LEU A 55 2.53 4.66 3.10
N ARG A 56 2.75 5.71 3.90
CA ARG A 56 1.88 6.04 5.05
C ARG A 56 1.00 7.23 4.69
N PHE A 57 -0.30 7.05 4.87
CA PHE A 57 -1.32 8.05 4.56
C PHE A 57 -1.92 8.61 5.83
N GLN A 58 -2.22 9.90 5.79
CA GLN A 58 -3.08 10.58 6.74
C GLN A 58 -4.27 11.19 6.00
N SER A 59 -5.49 10.87 6.43
CA SER A 59 -6.69 11.54 5.92
C SER A 59 -6.95 12.85 6.67
N SER A 60 -7.65 13.79 6.04
CA SER A 60 -8.09 15.03 6.70
C SER A 60 -9.02 14.80 7.90
N SER A 61 -9.75 13.67 7.95
CA SER A 61 -10.56 13.27 9.10
C SER A 61 -9.76 12.56 10.21
N GLY A 62 -8.47 12.29 9.96
CA GLY A 62 -7.52 11.76 10.94
C GLY A 62 -7.35 10.25 10.93
N ASP A 63 -7.79 9.54 9.89
CA ASP A 63 -7.39 8.15 9.67
C ASP A 63 -5.90 8.10 9.32
N LEU A 64 -5.19 7.17 9.96
CA LEU A 64 -3.77 6.91 9.75
C LEU A 64 -3.61 5.44 9.38
N PHE A 65 -3.04 5.19 8.21
CA PHE A 65 -2.90 3.85 7.66
C PHE A 65 -1.67 3.76 6.74
N THR A 66 -1.23 2.53 6.46
CA THR A 66 -0.17 2.24 5.49
C THR A 66 -0.69 1.33 4.40
N LEU A 67 -0.12 1.49 3.20
CA LEU A 67 -0.15 0.51 2.13
C LEU A 67 1.28 0.07 1.87
N VAL A 68 1.54 -1.24 1.87
CA VAL A 68 2.78 -1.82 1.37
C VAL A 68 2.50 -2.56 0.07
N LEU A 69 3.40 -2.42 -0.90
CA LEU A 69 3.37 -3.15 -2.16
C LEU A 69 4.77 -3.67 -2.46
N GLY A 70 4.87 -4.89 -2.98
CA GLY A 70 6.13 -5.50 -3.31
C GLY A 70 6.00 -6.69 -4.24
N VAL A 71 7.12 -7.36 -4.47
CA VAL A 71 7.17 -8.60 -5.26
C VAL A 71 7.95 -9.64 -4.48
N HIS A 72 7.40 -10.82 -4.28
CA HIS A 72 8.06 -11.96 -3.63
C HIS A 72 7.95 -13.18 -4.53
N ASN A 73 9.08 -13.86 -4.80
CA ASN A 73 9.12 -15.06 -5.63
C ASN A 73 8.42 -14.81 -6.98
N TYR A 74 8.69 -13.64 -7.57
CA TYR A 74 8.15 -13.19 -8.86
C TYR A 74 6.64 -12.94 -8.89
N HIS A 75 5.95 -12.94 -7.75
CA HIS A 75 4.53 -12.62 -7.64
C HIS A 75 4.33 -11.30 -6.88
N PRO A 76 3.40 -10.42 -7.32
CA PRO A 76 3.05 -9.24 -6.56
C PRO A 76 2.42 -9.60 -5.22
N TRP A 77 2.64 -8.73 -4.24
CA TRP A 77 1.95 -8.79 -2.96
C TRP A 77 1.76 -7.39 -2.39
N GLY A 78 0.79 -7.25 -1.50
CA GLY A 78 0.59 -6.05 -0.71
C GLY A 78 -0.13 -6.35 0.59
N ASP A 79 -0.25 -5.33 1.42
CA ASP A 79 -1.00 -5.36 2.67
C ASP A 79 -1.38 -3.92 3.08
N VAL A 80 -2.43 -3.79 3.88
CA VAL A 80 -2.93 -2.53 4.44
C VAL A 80 -3.09 -2.64 5.94
N GLN A 81 -2.45 -1.73 6.67
CA GLN A 81 -2.58 -1.61 8.12
C GLN A 81 -3.31 -0.31 8.45
N VAL A 82 -4.44 -0.42 9.13
CA VAL A 82 -5.30 0.73 9.52
C VAL A 82 -5.21 1.00 11.01
N ASN A 83 -5.77 2.13 11.45
CA ASN A 83 -5.85 2.52 12.87
C ASN A 83 -4.47 2.64 13.52
N LEU A 84 -3.50 3.14 12.76
CA LEU A 84 -2.13 3.30 13.23
C LEU A 84 -2.04 4.36 14.32
N ARG A 85 -1.13 4.14 15.26
CA ARG A 85 -0.73 5.19 16.21
C ARG A 85 0.32 6.09 15.54
N PRO A 86 0.53 7.33 16.03
CA PRO A 86 1.53 8.23 15.45
C PRO A 86 2.95 7.64 15.38
N GLU A 87 3.30 6.77 16.32
CA GLU A 87 4.59 6.08 16.39
C GLU A 87 4.74 4.87 15.44
N ASP A 88 3.65 4.38 14.85
CA ASP A 88 3.65 3.28 13.89
C ASP A 88 4.02 3.81 12.49
N THR A 89 5.25 4.33 12.38
CA THR A 89 5.81 4.93 11.15
C THR A 89 6.12 3.90 10.08
N ALA A 90 6.22 4.31 8.81
CA ALA A 90 6.57 3.39 7.73
C ALA A 90 7.96 2.77 7.95
N ALA A 91 8.93 3.56 8.44
CA ALA A 91 10.25 3.07 8.81
C ALA A 91 10.24 2.00 9.92
N ARG A 92 9.27 2.04 10.84
CA ARG A 92 9.10 1.03 11.90
C ARG A 92 8.32 -0.19 11.42
N MET A 93 7.30 0.02 10.58
CA MET A 93 6.36 -1.01 10.16
C MET A 93 6.89 -1.87 9.00
N LEU A 94 7.60 -1.27 8.04
CA LEU A 94 8.12 -2.00 6.87
C LEU A 94 9.06 -3.17 7.22
N PRO A 95 9.99 -3.07 8.20
CA PRO A 95 10.83 -4.20 8.61
C PRO A 95 10.03 -5.43 9.09
N GLU A 96 8.82 -5.25 9.61
CA GLU A 96 8.00 -6.34 10.18
C GLU A 96 7.46 -7.32 9.13
N TYR A 97 7.54 -6.99 7.83
CA TYR A 97 7.25 -7.93 6.74
C TYR A 97 8.42 -8.87 6.43
N TYR A 98 9.58 -8.64 7.04
CA TYR A 98 10.81 -9.35 6.76
C TYR A 98 11.32 -10.10 8.00
N SER A 99 12.18 -11.10 7.76
CA SER A 99 12.92 -11.80 8.82
C SER A 99 12.06 -12.39 9.95
N GLY A 100 10.84 -12.85 9.64
CA GLY A 100 9.91 -13.40 10.63
C GLY A 100 9.25 -12.37 11.54
N GLY A 101 9.23 -11.10 11.12
CA GLY A 101 8.49 -10.04 11.80
C GLY A 101 6.99 -10.27 11.82
N LYS A 102 6.27 -9.42 12.56
CA LYS A 102 4.84 -9.59 12.86
C LYS A 102 3.98 -9.77 11.60
N TYR A 103 4.30 -9.07 10.51
CA TYR A 103 3.51 -9.05 9.27
C TYR A 103 4.07 -9.95 8.17
N SER A 104 5.09 -10.76 8.48
CA SER A 104 5.73 -11.64 7.49
C SER A 104 4.80 -12.70 6.87
N GLY A 105 3.65 -12.97 7.49
CA GLY A 105 2.61 -13.86 6.99
C GLY A 105 1.37 -13.17 6.39
N ASP A 106 1.30 -11.84 6.44
CA ASP A 106 0.10 -11.06 6.08
C ASP A 106 0.14 -10.54 4.62
N ALA A 107 1.01 -11.11 3.78
CA ALA A 107 1.13 -10.71 2.39
C ALA A 107 -0.03 -11.23 1.53
N HIS A 108 -0.74 -10.33 0.85
CA HIS A 108 -1.87 -10.66 -0.03
C HIS A 108 -1.52 -10.42 -1.51
N GLY A 109 -1.70 -11.43 -2.37
CA GLY A 109 -1.44 -11.33 -3.81
C GLY A 109 -2.59 -10.77 -4.66
N GLY A 110 -3.69 -10.33 -4.04
CA GLY A 110 -4.93 -9.95 -4.73
C GLY A 110 -5.73 -8.89 -3.96
N LEU A 111 -7.05 -8.86 -4.16
CA LEU A 111 -7.94 -7.92 -3.48
C LEU A 111 -7.87 -8.08 -1.96
N MET A 112 -7.71 -6.95 -1.26
CA MET A 112 -7.79 -6.87 0.20
C MET A 112 -8.52 -5.58 0.58
N ASN A 113 -9.35 -5.64 1.64
CA ASN A 113 -9.94 -4.47 2.25
C ASN A 113 -10.07 -4.62 3.77
N VAL A 114 -9.89 -3.52 4.49
CA VAL A 114 -9.98 -3.41 5.95
C VAL A 114 -10.74 -2.14 6.30
N VAL A 115 -11.49 -2.15 7.41
CA VAL A 115 -12.29 -1.00 7.86
C VAL A 115 -11.56 -0.25 8.98
N THR A 116 -11.46 1.07 8.86
CA THR A 116 -10.92 1.95 9.90
C THR A 116 -11.91 2.13 11.04
N ALA A 117 -11.43 2.60 12.20
CA ALA A 117 -12.27 2.95 13.35
C ALA A 117 -13.30 4.03 13.02
N ARG A 118 -13.08 4.83 11.95
CA ARG A 118 -14.01 5.85 11.45
C ARG A 118 -14.94 5.33 10.35
N GLN A 119 -15.06 4.01 10.18
CA GLN A 119 -15.94 3.38 9.20
C GLN A 119 -15.60 3.80 7.76
N ARG A 120 -14.30 3.81 7.45
CA ARG A 120 -13.78 3.94 6.08
C ARG A 120 -13.21 2.61 5.66
N MET A 121 -13.55 2.18 4.46
CA MET A 121 -12.96 1.00 3.85
C MET A 121 -11.68 1.41 3.13
N VAL A 122 -10.58 0.77 3.49
CA VAL A 122 -9.27 0.97 2.86
C VAL A 122 -8.81 -0.37 2.31
N GLY A 123 -8.28 -0.37 1.10
CA GLY A 123 -7.78 -1.60 0.51
C GLY A 123 -7.06 -1.38 -0.80
N PHE A 124 -6.66 -2.48 -1.42
CA PHE A 124 -6.04 -2.45 -2.74
C PHE A 124 -6.44 -3.67 -3.57
N VAL A 125 -6.22 -3.56 -4.88
CA VAL A 125 -6.30 -4.66 -5.85
C VAL A 125 -5.20 -4.49 -6.89
N PHE A 126 -4.57 -5.59 -7.30
CA PHE A 126 -3.70 -5.59 -8.48
C PHE A 126 -4.55 -5.74 -9.74
N GLU A 127 -4.39 -4.83 -10.70
CA GLU A 127 -5.08 -4.87 -12.00
C GLU A 127 -4.21 -5.56 -13.07
N GLY A 128 -2.87 -5.56 -12.90
CA GLY A 128 -1.91 -6.26 -13.75
C GLY A 128 -0.87 -7.00 -12.92
N THR A 129 -0.84 -8.34 -13.03
CA THR A 129 0.01 -9.22 -12.20
C THR A 129 1.08 -9.96 -12.98
N GLU A 130 1.16 -9.78 -14.29
CA GLU A 130 2.11 -10.46 -15.16
C GLU A 130 3.26 -9.54 -15.59
N GLY A 131 4.45 -10.11 -15.77
CA GLY A 131 5.62 -9.37 -16.22
C GLY A 131 6.26 -8.51 -15.13
N HIS A 132 6.81 -7.37 -15.55
CA HIS A 132 7.66 -6.50 -14.72
C HIS A 132 7.11 -5.09 -14.54
N ASP A 133 6.04 -4.73 -15.23
CA ASP A 133 5.31 -3.46 -15.07
C ASP A 133 3.90 -3.80 -14.61
N LEU A 134 3.67 -3.60 -13.32
CA LEU A 134 2.47 -4.03 -12.61
C LEU A 134 1.64 -2.80 -12.25
N SER A 135 0.34 -2.98 -12.09
CA SER A 135 -0.57 -1.92 -11.66
C SER A 135 -1.40 -2.36 -10.46
N ALA A 136 -1.61 -1.42 -9.55
CA ALA A 136 -2.46 -1.58 -8.39
C ALA A 136 -3.34 -0.34 -8.20
N VAL A 137 -4.52 -0.57 -7.66
CA VAL A 137 -5.42 0.51 -7.25
C VAL A 137 -5.64 0.41 -5.76
N MET A 138 -5.36 1.48 -5.03
CA MET A 138 -5.81 1.65 -3.65
C MET A 138 -7.17 2.32 -3.65
N PHE A 139 -8.09 1.83 -2.82
CA PHE A 139 -9.38 2.45 -2.60
C PHE A 139 -9.51 2.92 -1.15
N TYR A 140 -10.09 4.10 -0.97
CA TYR A 140 -10.48 4.69 0.30
C TYR A 140 -11.93 5.17 0.17
N ASP A 141 -12.85 4.40 0.72
CA ASP A 141 -14.28 4.54 0.49
C ASP A 141 -15.07 4.63 1.80
N VAL A 142 -16.32 5.07 1.71
CA VAL A 142 -17.29 4.86 2.79
C VAL A 142 -17.62 3.36 2.88
N GLU A 143 -17.73 2.81 4.10
CA GLU A 143 -18.20 1.43 4.23
C GLU A 143 -19.61 1.32 3.61
N PRO A 144 -19.87 0.35 2.71
CA PRO A 144 -21.20 0.15 2.19
C PRO A 144 -22.15 -0.19 3.33
N ASP A 145 -23.23 0.58 3.47
CA ASP A 145 -24.23 0.41 4.53
C ASP A 145 -24.77 -1.03 4.48
N ARG A 146 -24.47 -1.84 5.50
CA ARG A 146 -24.92 -3.23 5.61
C ARG A 146 -26.44 -3.37 5.84
N ARG A 147 -27.23 -2.31 5.61
CA ARG A 147 -28.68 -2.24 5.88
C ARG A 147 -29.58 -2.26 4.65
N VAL A 148 -29.09 -2.78 3.53
CA VAL A 148 -29.97 -3.13 2.41
C VAL A 148 -29.57 -4.51 1.93
N TYR A 149 -30.10 -5.57 2.55
CA TYR A 149 -30.58 -6.84 1.94
C TYR A 149 -31.29 -7.68 3.01
#